data_AF-A0A497L7Y8-F1
#
_entry.id   AF-A0A497L7Y8-F1
#
_cell.length_a   1.000
_cell.length_b   1.000
_cell.length_c   1.000
_cell.angle_alpha   90.00
_cell.angle_beta   90.00
_cell.angle_gamma   90.00
#
_symmetry.space_group_name_H-M   'P 1'
#
loop_
_entity.id
_entity.type
_entity.pdbx_description
1 polymer ?
#
loop_
_entity_poly.entity_id
_entity_poly.type
_entity_poly.pdbx_seq_one_letter_code
_entity_poly.pdbx_strand_id
1 'polypeptide(L)' 'MVDLKGAVFSYLEERRDEMVRFLQRLVRVDTQVPPGLNYNRLCDILADRLSRYGYEVSVHEAPERYLKLSGGGVDGA' A
#
# COMPACT_ATOMS: atom_id res chain seq x y z
N MET A 1 -30.13 -2.99 -22.54
CA MET A 1 -28.72 -2.58 -22.43
C MET A 1 -28.43 -2.46 -20.94
N VAL A 2 -27.42 -3.17 -20.42
CA VAL A 2 -27.08 -3.10 -18.99
C VAL A 2 -26.49 -1.72 -18.71
N ASP A 3 -26.98 -1.05 -17.68
CA ASP A 3 -26.34 0.16 -17.16
C ASP A 3 -25.07 -0.24 -16.40
N LEU A 4 -23.97 -0.35 -17.14
CA LEU A 4 -22.67 -0.71 -16.59
C LEU A 4 -22.20 0.32 -15.54
N LYS A 5 -22.50 1.61 -15.75
CA LYS A 5 -22.13 2.65 -14.80
C LYS A 5 -22.85 2.41 -13.48
N GLY A 6 -24.18 2.28 -13.51
CA GLY A 6 -24.98 1.97 -12.32
C GLY A 6 -24.47 0.73 -11.59
N ALA A 7 -24.21 -0.36 -12.33
CA ALA A 7 -23.69 -1.60 -11.75
C ALA A 7 -22.33 -1.42 -11.05
N VAL A 8 -21.40 -0.67 -11.64
CA VAL A 8 -20.08 -0.40 -11.04
C VAL A 8 -20.23 0.45 -9.77
N PHE A 9 -21.06 1.50 -9.79
CA PHE A 9 -21.26 2.34 -8.62
C PHE A 9 -21.93 1.56 -7.47
N SER A 10 -22.95 0.74 -7.74
CA SER A 10 -23.55 -0.13 -6.72
C SER A 10 -22.53 -1.09 -6.12
N TYR A 11 -21.70 -1.74 -6.95
CA TYR A 11 -20.64 -2.63 -6.48
C TYR A 11 -19.65 -1.93 -5.54
N LEU A 12 -19.27 -0.69 -5.85
CA LEU A 12 -18.37 0.14 -5.02
C LEU A 12 -19.02 0.55 -3.70
N GLU A 13 -20.28 0.97 -3.73
CA GLU A 13 -21.01 1.37 -2.52
C GLU A 13 -21.18 0.21 -1.54
N GLU A 14 -21.52 -0.99 -2.04
CA GLU A 14 -21.61 -2.21 -1.24
C GLU A 14 -20.29 -2.59 -0.52
N ARG A 15 -19.15 -2.13 -1.04
CA ARG A 15 -17.80 -2.45 -0.54
C ARG A 15 -17.12 -1.26 0.11
N ARG A 16 -17.83 -0.16 0.34
CA ARG A 16 -17.33 1.05 0.99
C ARG A 16 -16.63 0.75 2.31
N ASP A 17 -17.26 -0.05 3.17
CA ASP A 17 -16.71 -0.40 4.48
C ASP A 17 -15.42 -1.22 4.37
N GLU A 18 -15.34 -2.10 3.39
CA GLU A 18 -14.13 -2.87 3.11
C GLU A 18 -12.98 -1.96 2.67
N MET A 19 -13.25 -1.01 1.78
CA MET A 19 -12.27 -0.01 1.33
C MET A 19 -11.79 0.87 2.49
N VAL A 20 -12.71 1.31 3.35
CA VAL A 20 -12.37 2.10 4.55
C VAL A 20 -11.52 1.29 5.52
N ARG A 21 -11.88 0.03 5.81
CA ARG A 21 -11.08 -0.85 6.69
C ARG A 21 -9.70 -1.11 6.13
N PHE A 22 -9.59 -1.29 4.81
CA PHE A 22 -8.30 -1.46 4.15
C PHE A 22 -7.44 -0.20 4.29
N LEU A 23 -8.00 0.99 4.00
CA LEU A 23 -7.31 2.26 4.21
C LEU A 23 -6.85 2.43 5.67
N GLN A 24 -7.73 2.14 6.63
CA GLN A 24 -7.40 2.17 8.06
C GLN A 24 -6.26 1.22 8.44
N ARG A 25 -6.15 0.06 7.78
CA ARG A 25 -5.03 -0.87 7.98
C ARG A 25 -3.72 -0.29 7.45
N LEU A 26 -3.75 0.40 6.31
CA LEU A 26 -2.57 1.05 5.73
C LEU A 26 -2.06 2.21 6.58
N VAL A 27 -2.93 3.15 6.96
CA VAL A 27 -2.54 4.35 7.73
C VAL A 27 -2.08 4.06 9.17
N ARG A 28 -2.40 2.87 9.70
CA ARG A 28 -1.90 2.42 11.00
C ARG A 28 -0.46 1.90 10.94
N VAL A 29 0.08 1.66 9.74
CA VAL A 29 1.49 1.33 9.61
C VAL A 29 2.26 2.63 9.75
N ASP A 30 3.05 2.72 10.82
CA ASP A 30 3.96 3.85 11.01
C ASP A 30 5.07 3.78 9.96
N THR A 31 4.99 4.66 8.96
CA THR A 31 5.94 4.81 7.86
C THR A 31 6.76 6.09 7.97
N GLN A 32 7.03 6.58 9.19
CA GLN A 32 7.81 7.80 9.40
C GLN A 32 9.11 7.80 8.56
N VAL A 33 9.35 8.91 7.87
CA VAL A 33 10.54 9.15 7.03
C VAL A 33 11.58 9.98 7.81
N PRO A 34 12.89 9.90 7.51
CA PRO A 34 13.74 8.75 7.12
C PRO A 34 14.44 8.06 8.33
N PRO A 35 14.95 6.82 8.21
CA PRO A 35 15.11 5.99 6.99
C PRO A 35 13.81 5.36 6.44
N GLY A 36 12.68 5.53 7.12
CA GLY A 36 11.43 4.83 6.77
C GLY A 36 11.21 3.67 7.73
N LEU A 37 10.23 3.79 8.63
CA LEU A 37 9.89 2.70 9.56
C LEU A 37 8.86 1.74 8.91
N ASN A 38 8.95 0.44 9.19
CA ASN A 38 7.93 -0.57 8.83
C ASN A 38 7.48 -0.65 7.35
N TYR A 39 8.25 -0.17 6.37
CA TYR A 39 7.87 -0.25 4.95
C TYR A 39 7.64 -1.70 4.48
N ASN A 40 8.40 -2.67 5.00
CA ASN A 40 8.20 -4.09 4.72
C ASN A 40 6.79 -4.57 5.10
N ARG A 41 6.30 -4.15 6.27
CA ARG A 41 4.94 -4.47 6.73
C ARG A 41 3.87 -3.84 5.82
N LEU A 42 4.09 -2.62 5.35
CA LEU A 42 3.19 -1.99 4.39
C LEU A 42 3.18 -2.75 3.06
N CYS A 43 4.35 -3.13 2.56
CA CYS A 43 4.50 -3.93 1.34
C CYS A 43 3.77 -5.28 1.45
N ASP A 44 3.88 -5.98 2.58
CA ASP A 44 3.16 -7.25 2.80
C ASP A 44 1.64 -7.08 2.73
N ILE A 45 1.11 -6.01 3.33
CA ILE A 45 -0.34 -5.72 3.31
C ILE A 45 -0.82 -5.43 1.89
N LEU A 46 -0.04 -4.66 1.12
CA LEU A 46 -0.35 -4.34 -0.26
C LEU A 46 -0.24 -5.58 -1.17
N ALA A 47 0.80 -6.39 -0.99
CA ALA A 47 1.02 -7.59 -1.78
C ALA A 47 -0.09 -8.62 -1.58
N ASP A 48 -0.52 -8.87 -0.33
CA ASP A 48 -1.68 -9.73 -0.04
C ASP A 48 -2.95 -9.22 -0.72
N ARG A 49 -3.21 -7.90 -0.69
CA ARG A 49 -4.41 -7.32 -1.30
C ARG A 49 -4.39 -7.44 -2.83
N LEU A 50 -3.28 -7.09 -3.46
CA LEU A 50 -3.14 -7.13 -4.92
C LEU A 50 -3.17 -8.56 -5.44
N SER A 51 -2.53 -9.50 -4.75
CA SER A 51 -2.56 -10.92 -5.13
C SER A 51 -3.99 -11.48 -5.13
N ARG A 52 -4.85 -11.07 -4.19
CA ARG A 52 -6.27 -11.46 -4.16
C ARG A 52 -7.10 -10.90 -5.32
N TYR A 53 -6.63 -9.84 -5.97
CA TYR A 53 -7.23 -9.34 -7.20
C TYR A 53 -6.69 -10.05 -8.46
N GLY A 54 -5.79 -11.02 -8.30
CA GLY A 54 -5.19 -11.77 -9.40
C GLY A 54 -3.97 -11.09 -10.04
N TYR A 55 -3.37 -10.09 -9.37
CA TYR A 55 -2.12 -9.50 -9.83
C TYR A 55 -0.92 -10.39 -9.47
N GLU A 56 0.08 -10.39 -10.35
CA GLU A 56 1.44 -10.81 -10.02
C GLU A 56 2.14 -9.68 -9.27
N VAL A 57 2.75 -9.98 -8.12
CA VAL A 57 3.34 -8.97 -7.24
C VAL A 57 4.77 -9.33 -6.89
N SER A 58 5.66 -8.35 -6.99
CA SER A 58 7.05 -8.40 -6.52
C SER A 58 7.36 -7.20 -5.62
N VAL A 59 8.19 -7.42 -4.60
CA VAL A 59 8.70 -6.36 -3.72
C VAL A 59 10.18 -6.15 -4.05
N HIS A 60 10.57 -4.88 -4.19
CA HIS A 60 11.94 -4.49 -4.57
C HIS A 60 12.51 -3.56 -3.52
N GLU A 61 13.73 -3.87 -3.07
CA GLU A 61 14.47 -2.99 -2.17
C GLU A 61 14.87 -1.70 -2.90
N ALA A 62 14.79 -0.58 -2.16
CA ALA A 62 15.22 0.70 -2.70
C ALA A 62 16.75 0.70 -2.90
N PRO A 63 17.26 1.21 -4.04
CA PRO A 63 18.70 1.28 -4.26
C PRO A 63 19.41 2.12 -3.19
N GLU A 64 20.63 1.72 -2.82
CA GLU A 64 21.43 2.41 -1.79
C GLU A 64 21.58 3.92 -2.05
N ARG A 65 21.72 4.32 -3.32
CA ARG A 65 21.78 5.74 -3.72
C ARG A 65 20.52 6.51 -3.34
N TYR A 66 19.34 5.88 -3.45
CA TYR A 66 18.08 6.49 -3.05
C TYR A 66 18.03 6.66 -1.54
N LEU A 67 18.38 5.62 -0.77
CA LEU A 67 18.39 5.66 0.70
C LEU A 67 19.29 6.77 1.25
N LYS A 68 20.48 6.97 0.65
CA LYS A 68 21.39 8.07 1.03
C LYS A 68 20.79 9.45 0.78
N LEU A 69 20.14 9.65 -0.37
CA LEU A 69 19.50 10.92 -0.73
C LEU A 69 18.22 11.18 0.07
N SER A 70 17.51 10.12 0.47
CA SER A 70 16.27 10.22 1.23
C SER A 70 16.50 10.38 2.73
N GLY A 71 17.76 10.55 3.19
CA GLY A 71 18.09 10.70 4.61
C GLY A 71 18.19 9.39 5.40
N GLY A 72 18.11 8.24 4.73
CA GLY A 72 18.25 6.91 5.35
C GLY A 72 19.70 6.43 5.53
N GLY A 73 20.70 7.25 5.16
CA GLY A 73 22.12 6.98 5.35
C GLY A 73 22.75 7.65 6.59
N VAL A 74 21.97 8.35 7.41
CA VAL A 74 22.43 8.89 8.70
C VAL A 74 22.05 7.92 9.81
N ASP A 75 22.73 6.78 9.84
CA ASP A 75 22.85 6.00 11.06
C ASP A 75 23.79 6.74 12.01
N GLY A 76 23.24 7.19 13.15
CA GLY A 76 23.94 7.40 14.42
C GLY A 76 25.25 8.19 14.44
N ALA A 77 25.14 9.47 14.83
CA ALA A 77 26.05 10.08 15.80
C ALA A 77 25.27 10.26 17.12
#